data_AF-U9W2G2-F1
#
_entry.id   AF-U9W2G2-F1
#
_cell.length_a   1.000
_cell.length_b   1.000
_cell.length_c   1.000
_cell.angle_alpha   90.00
_cell.angle_beta   90.00
_cell.angle_gamma   90.00
#
_symmetry.space_group_name_H-M   'P 1'
#
loop_
_entity.id
_entity.type
_entity.pdbx_description
1 polymer ?
#
loop_
_entity_poly.entity_id
_entity_poly.type
_entity_poly.pdbx_seq_one_letter_code
_entity_poly.pdbx_strand_id
1 'polypeptide(L)'
;MTTNRQVPYLVGDSKKQSYYGRLHQRLDEAMQEGNEVQVRLPWGGLSGVPVYLDDTCVEIVYVHVYEPDEDDEPDDEVSRRTVWLVRLKEISAVSFVSESWSKERLEKLFIPDKKEDISSAPDAGSEETTD
;
A
#
# COMPACT_ATOMS: atom_id res chain seq x y z
N MET A 1 32.00 -40.26 -18.91
CA MET A 1 30.70 -40.14 -19.59
C MET A 1 29.74 -39.42 -18.66
N THR A 2 29.29 -38.27 -19.12
CA THR A 2 28.45 -37.25 -18.49
C THR A 2 27.03 -37.76 -18.27
N THR A 3 26.39 -37.41 -17.14
CA THR A 3 25.02 -36.84 -17.16
C THR A 3 24.78 -36.05 -15.87
N ASN A 4 25.10 -34.76 -15.89
CA ASN A 4 24.55 -33.78 -14.97
C ASN A 4 23.12 -33.48 -15.48
N ARG A 5 22.08 -34.02 -14.84
CA ARG A 5 20.69 -33.66 -15.16
C ARG A 5 20.30 -32.46 -14.31
N GLN A 6 20.57 -31.26 -14.83
CA GLN A 6 19.90 -30.04 -14.39
C GLN A 6 18.43 -30.15 -14.77
N VAL A 7 17.57 -30.21 -13.75
CA VAL A 7 16.13 -30.08 -13.91
C VAL A 7 15.85 -28.59 -14.15
N PRO A 8 15.12 -28.19 -15.21
CA PRO A 8 14.85 -26.78 -15.45
C PRO A 8 13.86 -26.28 -14.39
N TYR A 9 14.27 -25.26 -13.64
CA TYR A 9 13.38 -24.52 -12.74
C TYR A 9 12.31 -23.83 -13.58
N LEU A 10 11.05 -24.20 -13.37
CA LEU A 10 9.89 -23.53 -13.93
C LEU A 10 9.78 -22.13 -13.32
N VAL A 11 10.25 -21.12 -14.07
CA VAL A 11 10.06 -19.71 -13.77
C VAL A 11 8.61 -19.34 -14.11
N GLY A 12 7.68 -19.64 -13.19
CA GLY A 12 6.24 -19.39 -13.40
C GLY A 12 5.50 -18.82 -12.19
N ASP A 13 5.87 -19.16 -10.96
CA ASP A 13 4.98 -18.95 -9.80
C ASP A 13 5.47 -17.94 -8.75
N SER A 14 6.75 -17.56 -8.76
CA SER A 14 7.34 -16.75 -7.69
C SER A 14 6.76 -15.33 -7.59
N LYS A 15 6.28 -14.75 -8.71
CA LYS A 15 5.68 -13.42 -8.71
C LYS A 15 4.29 -13.39 -8.05
N LYS A 16 3.46 -14.42 -8.27
CA LYS A 16 2.12 -14.50 -7.66
C LYS A 16 2.22 -14.65 -6.14
N GLN A 17 3.17 -15.46 -5.67
CA GLN A 17 3.43 -15.66 -4.25
C GLN A 17 3.81 -14.35 -3.54
N SER A 18 4.57 -13.46 -4.20
CA SER A 18 4.90 -12.13 -3.65
C SER A 18 3.72 -11.16 -3.58
N TYR A 19 2.73 -11.28 -4.48
CA TYR A 19 1.58 -10.37 -4.51
C TYR A 19 0.56 -10.75 -3.44
N TYR A 20 0.21 -12.03 -3.33
CA TYR A 20 -0.70 -12.51 -2.30
C TYR A 20 -0.13 -12.29 -0.89
N GLY A 21 1.16 -12.55 -0.68
CA GLY A 21 1.82 -12.27 0.60
C GLY A 21 1.78 -10.79 0.98
N ARG A 22 2.03 -9.89 0.02
CA ARG A 22 1.95 -8.44 0.27
C ARG A 22 0.53 -7.96 0.49
N LEU A 23 -0.45 -8.44 -0.28
CA LEU A 23 -1.85 -8.07 -0.09
C LEU A 23 -2.33 -8.49 1.31
N HIS A 24 -2.05 -9.73 1.71
CA HIS A 24 -2.39 -10.23 3.03
C HIS A 24 -1.74 -9.38 4.13
N GLN A 25 -0.43 -9.15 4.03
CA GLN A 25 0.29 -8.32 5.00
C GLN A 25 -0.34 -6.93 5.13
N ARG A 26 -0.69 -6.27 4.02
CA ARG A 26 -1.26 -4.93 4.05
C ARG A 26 -2.66 -4.87 4.64
N LEU A 27 -3.47 -5.91 4.42
CA LEU A 27 -4.79 -6.02 5.04
C LEU A 27 -4.67 -6.34 6.54
N ASP A 28 -3.68 -7.13 6.94
CA ASP A 28 -3.38 -7.43 8.35
C ASP A 28 -2.95 -6.16 9.10
N GLU A 29 -2.02 -5.37 8.52
CA GLU A 29 -1.61 -4.06 9.04
C GLU A 29 -2.82 -3.15 9.26
N ALA A 30 -3.68 -2.99 8.25
CA ALA A 30 -4.87 -2.14 8.37
C ALA A 30 -5.91 -2.67 9.37
N MET A 31 -6.07 -3.99 9.49
CA MET A 31 -6.94 -4.61 10.49
C MET A 31 -6.45 -4.31 11.92
N GLN A 32 -5.14 -4.45 12.15
CA GLN A 32 -4.53 -4.18 13.46
C GLN A 32 -4.60 -2.70 13.84
N GLU A 33 -4.45 -1.80 12.86
CA GLU A 33 -4.52 -0.35 13.06
C GLU A 33 -5.97 0.19 13.09
N GLY A 34 -6.96 -0.61 12.68
CA GLY A 34 -8.35 -0.18 12.55
C GLY A 34 -8.59 0.80 11.40
N ASN A 35 -7.74 0.76 10.38
CA ASN A 35 -7.77 1.70 9.26
C ASN A 35 -8.79 1.28 8.19
N GLU A 36 -9.53 2.26 7.67
CA GLU A 36 -10.40 2.04 6.52
C GLU A 36 -9.55 1.75 5.27
N VAL A 37 -9.96 0.73 4.54
CA VAL A 37 -9.40 0.35 3.24
C VAL A 37 -10.44 0.55 2.16
N GLN A 38 -9.97 0.85 0.95
CA GLN A 38 -10.78 0.75 -0.26
C GLN A 38 -10.23 -0.37 -1.13
N VAL A 39 -11.10 -1.32 -1.47
CA VAL A 39 -10.79 -2.52 -2.23
C VAL A 39 -11.42 -2.42 -3.61
N ARG A 40 -10.62 -2.67 -4.66
CA ARG A 40 -11.09 -2.75 -6.04
C ARG A 40 -11.35 -4.21 -6.41
N LEU A 41 -12.57 -4.48 -6.87
CA LEU A 41 -13.05 -5.77 -7.34
C LEU A 41 -13.45 -5.67 -8.82
N PRO A 42 -13.58 -6.79 -9.55
CA PRO A 42 -13.96 -6.77 -10.97
C PRO A 42 -15.32 -6.10 -11.25
N TRP A 43 -16.20 -6.09 -10.27
CA TRP A 43 -17.57 -5.57 -10.37
C TRP A 43 -17.77 -4.22 -9.66
N GLY A 44 -16.74 -3.67 -9.01
CA GLY A 44 -16.93 -2.46 -8.22
C GLY A 44 -15.83 -2.15 -7.23
N GLY A 45 -16.14 -1.24 -6.32
CA GLY A 45 -15.25 -0.86 -5.22
C GLY A 45 -16.02 -0.97 -3.92
N LEU A 46 -15.35 -1.43 -2.87
CA LEU A 46 -15.88 -1.49 -1.53
C LEU A 46 -14.94 -0.69 -0.63
N SER A 47 -15.48 -0.03 0.39
CA SER A 47 -14.67 0.52 1.46
C SER A 47 -15.20 0.08 2.82
N GLY A 48 -14.32 0.15 3.82
CA GLY A 48 -14.64 -0.21 5.19
C GLY A 48 -13.41 -0.66 5.97
N VAL A 49 -13.62 -1.00 7.23
CA VAL A 49 -12.56 -1.44 8.14
C VAL A 49 -12.45 -2.96 8.09
N PRO A 50 -11.26 -3.54 7.83
CA PRO A 50 -11.05 -4.98 7.95
C PRO A 50 -11.23 -5.42 9.41
N VAL A 51 -11.97 -6.49 9.65
CA VAL A 51 -12.22 -7.04 11.01
C VAL A 51 -11.83 -8.51 11.16
N TYR A 52 -11.58 -9.19 10.04
CA TYR A 52 -11.09 -10.55 9.99
C TYR A 52 -10.28 -10.77 8.71
N LEU A 53 -9.23 -11.57 8.80
CA LEU A 53 -8.36 -11.92 7.67
C LEU A 53 -7.83 -13.34 7.86
N ASP A 54 -7.91 -14.15 6.80
CA ASP A 54 -7.24 -15.44 6.69
C ASP A 54 -6.55 -15.59 5.33
N ASP A 55 -5.99 -16.78 5.06
CA ASP A 55 -5.26 -17.09 3.82
C ASP A 55 -6.10 -16.96 2.54
N THR A 56 -7.43 -16.87 2.65
CA THR A 56 -8.39 -16.96 1.54
C THR A 56 -9.31 -15.75 1.42
N CYS A 57 -9.63 -15.08 2.53
CA CYS A 57 -10.65 -14.05 2.59
C CYS A 57 -10.35 -12.97 3.64
N VAL A 58 -11.03 -11.83 3.46
CA VAL A 58 -11.07 -10.72 4.41
C VAL A 58 -12.52 -10.34 4.67
N GLU A 59 -12.88 -10.05 5.92
CA GLU A 59 -14.16 -9.42 6.27
C GLU A 59 -13.98 -7.92 6.42
N ILE A 60 -14.80 -7.15 5.72
CA ILE A 60 -14.77 -5.69 5.70
C ILE A 60 -16.10 -5.16 6.20
N VAL A 61 -16.06 -4.31 7.23
CA VAL A 61 -17.23 -3.69 7.83
C VAL A 61 -17.34 -2.25 7.37
N TYR A 62 -18.52 -1.88 6.88
CA TYR A 62 -18.89 -0.51 6.58
C TYR A 62 -20.10 -0.12 7.43
N VAL A 63 -20.00 1.02 8.12
CA VAL A 63 -21.09 1.59 8.90
C VAL A 63 -21.61 2.82 8.16
N HIS A 64 -22.87 2.76 7.74
CA HIS A 64 -23.57 3.88 7.14
C HIS A 64 -24.41 4.56 8.21
N VAL A 65 -24.07 5.81 8.54
CA VAL A 65 -24.90 6.68 9.36
C VAL A 65 -25.84 7.42 8.42
N TYR A 66 -27.14 7.18 8.54
CA TYR A 66 -28.13 7.95 7.80
C TYR A 66 -28.36 9.25 8.57
N GLU A 67 -28.20 10.38 7.90
CA GLU A 67 -28.74 11.63 8.42
C GLU A 67 -30.26 11.53 8.35
N PRO A 68 -30.99 11.83 9.43
CA PRO A 68 -32.45 11.83 9.40
C PRO A 68 -32.94 12.86 8.39
N ASP A 69 -33.96 12.53 7.62
CA ASP A 69 -34.65 13.49 6.76
C ASP A 69 -35.33 14.55 7.66
N GLU A 70 -35.46 15.80 7.18
CA GLU A 70 -35.99 16.94 7.97
C GLU A 70 -37.42 16.71 8.53
N ASP A 71 -38.14 15.71 8.03
CA ASP A 71 -39.51 15.35 8.39
C ASP A 71 -39.63 14.15 9.35
N ASP A 72 -38.54 13.47 9.70
CA ASP A 72 -38.57 12.32 10.61
C ASP A 72 -38.40 12.76 12.08
N GLU A 73 -39.22 12.22 12.98
CA GLU A 73 -39.06 12.41 14.43
C GLU A 73 -37.64 11.97 14.85
N PRO A 74 -36.98 12.70 15.78
CA PRO A 74 -35.56 12.53 16.13
C PRO A 74 -35.21 11.21 16.83
N ASP A 75 -36.11 10.24 16.82
CA ASP A 75 -35.89 8.90 17.36
C ASP A 75 -35.42 7.98 16.23
N ASP A 76 -34.11 8.06 16.01
CA ASP A 76 -33.17 6.96 15.76
C ASP A 76 -32.24 7.31 14.59
N GLU A 77 -31.01 7.73 14.90
CA GLU A 77 -29.88 7.60 13.98
C GLU A 77 -29.70 6.11 13.66
N VAL A 78 -30.44 5.60 12.67
CA VAL A 78 -30.41 4.17 12.29
C VAL A 78 -29.09 3.91 11.58
N SER A 79 -28.03 3.68 12.36
CA SER A 79 -26.75 3.22 11.83
C SER A 79 -26.94 1.83 11.22
N ARG A 80 -26.71 1.68 9.91
CA ARG A 80 -26.70 0.36 9.26
C ARG A 80 -25.27 -0.13 9.14
N ARG A 81 -25.03 -1.33 9.65
CA ARG A 81 -23.78 -2.05 9.48
C ARG A 81 -23.91 -3.04 8.34
N THR A 82 -23.00 -2.95 7.37
CA THR A 82 -22.84 -3.93 6.30
C THR A 82 -21.52 -4.67 6.49
N VAL A 83 -21.55 -5.99 6.39
CA VAL A 83 -20.36 -6.86 6.47
C VAL A 83 -20.16 -7.54 5.12
N TRP A 84 -18.98 -7.36 4.53
CA TRP A 84 -18.61 -7.97 3.26
C TRP A 84 -17.52 -9.03 3.51
N LEU A 85 -17.77 -10.27 3.09
CA LEU A 85 -16.76 -11.31 3.04
C LEU A 85 -16.17 -11.37 1.62
N VAL A 86 -14.91 -10.98 1.47
CA VAL A 86 -14.25 -10.81 0.17
C VAL A 86 -13.13 -11.82 0.00
N ARG A 87 -13.12 -12.54 -1.12
CA ARG A 87 -12.03 -13.48 -1.45
C ARG A 87 -10.78 -12.70 -1.85
N LEU A 88 -9.63 -13.00 -1.25
CA LEU A 88 -8.37 -12.32 -1.55
C LEU A 88 -8.00 -12.42 -3.04
N LYS A 89 -8.31 -13.55 -3.67
CA LYS A 89 -8.05 -13.77 -5.10
C LYS A 89 -8.82 -12.87 -6.06
N GLU A 90 -9.86 -12.21 -5.59
CA GLU A 90 -10.67 -11.29 -6.40
C GLU A 90 -10.25 -9.84 -6.26
N ILE A 91 -9.46 -9.54 -5.23
CA ILE A 91 -8.96 -8.21 -4.97
C ILE A 91 -7.95 -7.86 -6.06
N SER A 92 -8.32 -6.90 -6.89
CA SER A 92 -7.48 -6.40 -7.97
C SER A 92 -6.50 -5.34 -7.45
N ALA A 93 -6.90 -4.56 -6.44
CA ALA A 93 -6.07 -3.59 -5.75
C ALA A 93 -6.66 -3.24 -4.38
N VAL A 94 -5.81 -2.76 -3.49
CA VAL A 94 -6.21 -2.13 -2.23
C VAL A 94 -5.55 -0.75 -2.13
N SER A 95 -6.28 0.23 -1.64
CA SER A 95 -5.77 1.54 -1.26
C SER A 95 -6.17 1.85 0.19
N PHE A 96 -5.31 2.59 0.86
CA PHE A 96 -5.51 3.08 2.21
C PHE A 96 -5.82 4.57 2.11
N VAL A 97 -6.66 5.10 3.00
CA VAL A 97 -6.90 6.55 3.05
C VAL A 97 -5.57 7.23 3.38
N SER A 98 -4.95 7.81 2.36
CA SER A 98 -3.69 8.54 2.52
C SER A 98 -3.94 9.78 3.38
N GLU A 99 -3.04 10.07 4.30
CA GLU A 99 -2.89 11.43 4.81
C GLU A 99 -2.84 12.42 3.65
N SER A 100 -3.49 13.58 3.81
CA SER A 100 -3.32 14.68 2.87
C SER A 100 -1.85 15.13 2.87
N TRP A 101 -1.20 15.13 1.71
CA TRP A 101 0.18 15.61 1.60
C TRP A 101 0.22 17.11 1.33
N SER A 102 1.13 17.81 2.00
CA SER A 102 1.45 19.19 1.63
C SER A 102 2.15 19.22 0.26
N LYS A 103 1.98 20.32 -0.48
CA LYS A 103 2.65 20.55 -1.77
C LYS A 103 4.17 20.36 -1.66
N GLU A 104 4.79 20.87 -0.60
CA GLU A 104 6.23 20.75 -0.33
C GLU A 104 6.68 19.30 -0.15
N ARG A 105 5.87 18.46 0.51
CA ARG A 105 6.16 17.03 0.67
C ARG A 105 6.10 16.31 -0.67
N LEU A 106 5.15 16.69 -1.52
CA LEU A 106 4.98 16.13 -2.86
C LEU A 106 6.15 16.51 -3.78
N GLU A 107 6.58 17.77 -3.79
CA GLU A 107 7.68 18.26 -4.62
C GLU A 107 9.02 17.58 -4.30
N LYS A 108 9.29 17.25 -3.03
CA LYS A 108 10.50 16.54 -2.60
C LYS A 108 10.66 15.15 -3.22
N LEU A 109 9.57 14.50 -3.64
CA LEU A 109 9.64 13.17 -4.29
C LEU A 109 10.10 13.23 -5.74
N PHE A 110 10.04 14.40 -6.38
CA PHE A 110 10.41 14.58 -7.78
C PHE A 110 11.79 15.19 -7.96
N ILE A 111 12.47 15.60 -6.88
CA ILE A 111 13.83 16.14 -6.95
C ILE A 111 14.80 14.97 -6.72
N PRO A 112 15.50 14.48 -7.75
CA PRO A 112 16.52 13.46 -7.56
C PRO A 112 17.61 14.02 -6.64
N ASP A 113 18.02 13.23 -5.64
CA ASP A 113 19.16 13.54 -4.78
C ASP A 113 20.37 13.88 -5.65
N LYS A 114 20.67 15.18 -5.80
CA LYS A 114 22.00 15.60 -6.21
C LYS A 114 22.92 15.20 -5.08
N LYS A 115 23.48 13.99 -5.15
CA LYS A 115 24.69 13.66 -4.42
C LYS A 115 25.73 14.68 -4.85
N GLU A 116 26.02 15.61 -3.95
CA GLU A 116 27.16 16.49 -4.08
C GLU A 116 28.41 15.63 -3.96
N ASP A 117 28.96 15.21 -5.11
CA ASP A 117 30.34 14.77 -5.23
C ASP A 117 31.25 15.98 -4.99
N ILE A 118 31.41 16.38 -3.73
CA ILE A 118 32.55 17.21 -3.31
C ILE A 118 33.67 16.23 -2.95
N SER A 119 34.27 15.67 -4.00
CA SER A 119 35.59 15.07 -3.95
C SER A 119 36.45 15.79 -4.97
N SER A 120 37.25 16.75 -4.49
CA SER A 120 38.57 17.08 -5.04
C SER A 120 39.22 18.12 -4.12
N ALA A 121 39.92 17.63 -3.09
CA ALA A 121 41.15 18.28 -2.65
C ALA A 121 42.26 17.91 -3.66
N PRO A 122 43.18 18.84 -3.93
CA PRO A 122 44.58 18.60 -3.55
C PRO A 122 45.12 19.84 -2.80
N ASP A 123 45.76 19.71 -1.65
CA ASP A 123 47.12 19.20 -1.37
C ASP A 123 48.25 19.96 -2.09
N ALA A 124 49.29 20.25 -1.30
CA ALA A 124 50.30 21.28 -1.45
C ALA A 124 51.35 21.04 -2.55
N GLY A 125 51.99 22.12 -3.03
CA GLY A 125 53.18 22.04 -3.90
C GLY A 125 53.70 23.41 -4.35
N SER A 126 54.93 23.72 -3.96
CA SER A 126 55.73 24.94 -4.15
C SER A 126 56.17 25.24 -5.60
N GLU A 127 56.51 26.51 -5.89
CA GLU A 127 57.62 27.04 -6.76
C GLU A 127 57.36 28.56 -6.98
N GLU A 128 57.99 29.48 -6.25
CA GLU A 128 59.28 30.15 -6.51
C GLU A 128 59.46 30.69 -7.94
N THR A 129 59.26 32.01 -8.13
CA THR A 129 59.97 32.82 -9.13
C THR A 129 60.28 34.21 -8.57
N THR A 130 61.56 34.50 -8.50
CA THR A 130 62.26 35.72 -8.08
C THR A 130 62.04 36.89 -9.05
N ASP A 131 62.06 38.12 -8.53
CA ASP A 131 62.42 39.35 -9.25
C ASP A 131 63.71 39.92 -8.61
#